data_AF-A0A9D6HZ45-F1
#
_entry.id   AF-A0A9D6HZ45-F1
#
_cell.length_a   1.000
_cell.length_b   1.000
_cell.length_c   1.000
_cell.angle_alpha   90.00
_cell.angle_beta   90.00
_cell.angle_gamma   90.00
#
_symmetry.space_group_name_H-M   'P 1'
#
loop_
_entity.id
_entity.type
_entity.pdbx_description
1 polymer ?
#
loop_
_entity_poly.entity_id
_entity_poly.type
_entity_poly.pdbx_seq_one_letter_code
_entity_poly.pdbx_strand_id
1 'polypeptide(L)'
;MLQYFFGEFHDTEPVTPEQVHALVSEAGSSQRRLQEIPVESILDVLDQTGRLWLDPDYPLRKRALQEMPPRVGFSPEMTREALEALGQTLLKEHLQQKLCLELSDPAF
;
A
#
# COMPACT_ATOMS: atom_id res chain seq x y z
N MET A 1 -17.89 16.46 -6.77
CA MET A 1 -17.02 17.65 -6.97
C MET A 1 -16.01 17.25 -8.02
N LEU A 2 -15.79 18.09 -9.04
CA LEU A 2 -14.88 17.73 -10.13
C LEU A 2 -13.43 17.82 -9.65
N GLN A 3 -12.75 16.68 -9.53
CA GLN A 3 -11.32 16.60 -9.24
C GLN A 3 -10.55 16.21 -10.50
N TYR A 4 -9.42 16.89 -10.74
CA TYR A 4 -8.55 16.59 -11.87
C TYR A 4 -7.46 15.60 -11.44
N PHE A 5 -7.50 14.39 -11.99
CA PHE A 5 -6.50 13.35 -11.76
C PHE A 5 -6.01 12.83 -13.12
N PHE A 6 -4.68 12.70 -13.27
CA PHE A 6 -4.06 12.04 -14.43
C PHE A 6 -4.53 12.52 -15.82
N GLY A 7 -4.93 13.79 -15.96
CA GLY A 7 -5.40 14.31 -17.26
C GLY A 7 -6.92 14.37 -17.42
N GLU A 8 -7.68 13.78 -16.49
CA GLU A 8 -9.12 13.66 -16.59
C GLU A 8 -9.84 14.27 -15.38
N PHE A 9 -11.05 14.74 -15.63
CA PHE A 9 -11.95 15.23 -14.59
C PHE A 9 -12.84 14.08 -14.11
N HIS A 10 -12.73 13.75 -12.83
CA HIS A 10 -13.55 12.75 -12.18
C HIS A 10 -14.54 13.42 -11.25
N ASP A 11 -15.81 13.00 -11.31
CA ASP A 11 -16.77 13.37 -10.28
C ASP A 11 -16.58 12.45 -9.09
N THR A 12 -15.96 12.98 -8.04
CA THR A 12 -15.72 12.25 -6.79
C THR A 12 -16.55 12.86 -5.67
N GLU A 13 -16.99 12.01 -4.77
CA GLU A 13 -17.58 12.45 -3.51
C GLU A 13 -16.48 13.07 -2.65
N PRO A 14 -16.60 14.36 -2.27
CA PRO A 14 -15.60 15.00 -1.42
C PRO A 14 -15.52 14.29 -0.07
N VAL A 15 -14.30 14.00 0.38
CA VAL A 15 -14.08 13.61 1.78
C VAL A 15 -14.37 14.82 2.66
N THR A 16 -15.30 14.67 3.59
CA THR A 16 -15.73 15.73 4.52
C THR A 16 -14.76 15.85 5.71
N PRO A 17 -14.64 17.04 6.33
CA PRO A 17 -13.87 17.21 7.55
C PRO A 17 -14.26 16.23 8.66
N GLU A 18 -15.56 15.93 8.78
CA GLU A 18 -16.11 14.98 9.75
C GLU A 18 -15.63 13.56 9.49
N GLN A 19 -15.60 13.12 8.22
CA GLN A 19 -15.05 11.82 7.84
C GLN A 19 -13.55 11.72 8.16
N VAL A 20 -12.77 12.77 7.86
CA VAL A 20 -11.35 12.80 8.22
C VAL A 20 -11.17 12.73 9.73
N HIS A 21 -11.95 13.50 10.49
CA HIS A 21 -11.87 13.50 11.95
C HIS A 21 -12.20 12.12 12.54
N ALA A 22 -13.24 11.46 12.02
CA ALA A 22 -13.61 10.11 12.43
C ALA A 22 -12.47 9.10 12.17
N LEU A 23 -11.89 9.10 10.96
CA LEU A 23 -10.79 8.21 10.60
C LEU A 23 -9.55 8.42 11.48
N VAL A 24 -9.17 9.68 11.73
CA VAL A 24 -8.01 10.01 12.58
C VAL A 24 -8.27 9.64 14.04
N SER A 25 -9.49 9.86 14.53
CA SER A 25 -9.88 9.47 15.89
C SER A 25 -9.83 7.95 16.09
N GLU A 26 -10.35 7.20 15.12
CA GLU A 26 -10.30 5.74 15.10
C GLU A 26 -8.85 5.23 15.07
N ALA A 27 -8.01 5.79 14.19
CA ALA A 27 -6.60 5.43 14.10
C ALA A 27 -5.85 5.74 15.42
N GLY A 28 -6.12 6.90 16.02
CA GLY A 28 -5.55 7.29 17.32
C GLY A 28 -5.96 6.35 18.46
N SER A 29 -7.21 5.88 18.45
CA SER A 29 -7.70 4.91 19.45
C SER A 29 -6.98 3.56 19.38
N SER A 30 -6.46 3.19 18.21
CA SER A 30 -5.71 1.95 17.97
C SER A 30 -4.23 2.06 18.30
N GLN A 31 -3.71 3.27 18.55
CA GLN A 31 -2.27 3.54 18.66
C GLN A 31 -1.57 2.68 19.74
N ARG A 32 -2.14 2.59 20.96
CA ARG A 32 -1.52 1.78 22.03
C ARG A 32 -1.43 0.32 21.64
N ARG A 33 -2.50 -0.23 21.08
CA ARG A 33 -2.53 -1.63 20.64
C ARG A 33 -1.50 -1.88 19.55
N LEU A 34 -1.33 -0.95 18.61
CA LEU A 34 -0.32 -1.06 17.55
C LEU A 34 1.11 -1.01 18.10
N GLN A 35 1.38 -0.20 19.12
CA GLN A 35 2.70 -0.12 19.77
C GLN A 35 3.11 -1.41 20.49
N GLU A 36 2.14 -2.24 20.89
CA GLU A 36 2.38 -3.54 21.53
C GLU A 36 2.66 -4.66 20.51
N ILE A 37 2.43 -4.42 19.21
CA ILE A 37 2.68 -5.42 18.17
C ILE A 37 4.19 -5.50 17.89
N PRO A 38 4.80 -6.70 17.95
CA PRO A 38 6.19 -6.87 17.56
C PRO A 38 6.42 -6.47 16.10
N VAL A 39 7.48 -5.69 15.84
CA VAL A 39 7.87 -5.27 14.49
C VAL A 39 7.98 -6.46 13.55
N GLU A 40 8.54 -7.57 14.03
CA GLU A 40 8.66 -8.82 13.28
C GLU A 40 7.31 -9.35 12.77
N SER A 41 6.25 -9.26 13.58
CA SER A 41 4.90 -9.66 13.15
C SER A 41 4.33 -8.74 12.08
N ILE A 42 4.69 -7.46 12.11
CA ILE A 42 4.32 -6.50 11.04
C ILE A 42 5.05 -6.88 9.75
N LEU A 43 6.36 -7.16 9.85
CA LEU A 43 7.17 -7.59 8.71
C LEU A 43 6.64 -8.87 8.07
N ASP A 44 6.22 -9.85 8.87
CA ASP A 44 5.66 -11.11 8.37
C ASP A 44 4.37 -10.90 7.56
N VAL A 45 3.47 -10.03 8.03
CA VAL A 45 2.22 -9.71 7.31
C VAL A 45 2.52 -8.98 6.00
N LEU A 46 3.47 -8.05 6.01
CA LEU A 46 3.86 -7.32 4.81
C LEU A 46 4.57 -8.25 3.80
N ASP A 47 5.44 -9.15 4.26
CA ASP A 47 6.10 -10.14 3.41
C ASP A 47 5.10 -11.06 2.73
N GLN A 48 4.14 -11.59 3.50
CA GLN A 48 3.05 -12.39 2.94
C GLN A 48 2.26 -11.60 1.89
N THR A 49 1.99 -10.32 2.16
CA THR A 49 1.29 -9.44 1.22
C THR A 49 2.11 -9.22 -0.05
N GLY A 50 3.41 -8.96 0.08
CA GLY A 50 4.35 -8.83 -1.03
C GLY A 50 4.35 -10.07 -1.92
N ARG A 51 4.48 -11.26 -1.32
CA ARG A 51 4.44 -12.55 -2.04
C ARG A 51 3.12 -12.76 -2.78
N LEU A 52 1.98 -12.44 -2.17
CA LEU A 52 0.68 -12.50 -2.85
C LEU A 52 0.64 -11.57 -4.06
N TRP A 53 1.18 -10.36 -3.94
CA TRP A 53 1.23 -9.43 -5.06
C TRP A 53 2.25 -9.81 -6.14
N LEU A 54 3.29 -10.59 -5.83
CA LEU A 54 4.25 -11.13 -6.81
C LEU A 54 3.71 -12.39 -7.51
N ASP A 55 2.80 -13.12 -6.87
CA ASP A 55 2.19 -14.33 -7.45
C ASP A 55 1.33 -13.96 -8.68
N PRO A 56 1.70 -14.41 -9.90
CA PRO A 56 0.93 -14.13 -11.11
C PRO A 56 -0.48 -14.71 -11.07
N ASP A 57 -0.72 -15.73 -10.24
CA ASP A 57 -2.01 -16.38 -10.12
C ASP A 57 -2.94 -15.77 -9.09
N TYR A 58 -2.43 -14.85 -8.26
CA TYR A 58 -3.23 -14.19 -7.22
C TYR A 58 -4.40 -13.41 -7.83
N PRO A 59 -5.67 -13.69 -7.41
CA PRO A 59 -6.84 -13.07 -8.03
C PRO A 59 -6.85 -11.55 -8.01
N LEU A 60 -6.37 -10.92 -6.93
CA LEU A 60 -6.33 -9.46 -6.85
C LEU A 60 -5.23 -8.85 -7.73
N ARG A 61 -4.11 -9.55 -7.98
CA ARG A 61 -3.10 -9.12 -8.97
C ARG A 61 -3.69 -9.11 -10.36
N LYS A 62 -4.37 -10.20 -10.76
CA LYS A 62 -5.07 -10.30 -12.05
C LYS A 62 -6.09 -9.18 -12.22
N ARG A 63 -6.89 -8.93 -11.19
CA ARG A 63 -7.88 -7.84 -11.17
C ARG A 63 -7.23 -6.46 -11.31
N ALA A 64 -6.16 -6.19 -10.57
CA ALA A 64 -5.45 -4.93 -10.65
C ALA A 64 -4.87 -4.69 -12.06
N LEU A 65 -4.28 -5.70 -12.70
CA LEU A 65 -3.77 -5.60 -14.07
C LEU A 65 -4.86 -5.28 -15.11
N GLN A 66 -6.10 -5.65 -14.85
CA GLN A 66 -7.24 -5.36 -15.73
C GLN A 66 -7.85 -3.98 -15.46
N GLU A 67 -7.99 -3.61 -14.18
CA GLU A 67 -8.76 -2.42 -13.78
C GLU A 67 -7.91 -1.16 -13.60
N MET A 68 -6.62 -1.29 -13.26
CA MET A 68 -5.76 -0.14 -12.96
C MET A 68 -5.30 0.66 -14.18
N PRO A 69 -4.90 0.06 -15.33
CA PRO A 69 -4.37 0.82 -16.46
C PRO A 69 -5.21 2.05 -16.85
N PRO A 70 -6.55 1.94 -17.05
CA PRO A 70 -7.37 3.10 -17.39
C PRO A 70 -7.60 4.07 -16.22
N ARG A 71 -7.39 3.65 -14.96
CA ARG A 71 -7.61 4.50 -13.77
C ARG A 71 -6.42 5.40 -13.45
N VAL A 72 -5.20 4.96 -13.76
CA VAL A 72 -3.97 5.70 -13.45
C VAL A 72 -3.23 6.18 -14.71
N GLY A 73 -3.79 5.93 -15.89
CA GLY A 73 -3.20 6.32 -17.17
C GLY A 73 -1.94 5.54 -17.54
N PHE A 74 -1.73 4.36 -16.94
CA PHE A 74 -0.57 3.51 -17.22
C PHE A 74 -0.89 2.52 -18.33
N SER A 75 0.14 2.11 -19.08
CA SER A 75 0.00 0.93 -19.94
C SER A 75 -0.16 -0.34 -19.09
N PRO A 76 -0.66 -1.45 -19.66
CA PRO A 76 -0.69 -2.74 -18.98
C PRO A 76 0.69 -3.20 -18.49
N GLU A 77 1.74 -2.92 -19.27
CA GLU A 77 3.13 -3.24 -18.93
C GLU A 77 3.62 -2.40 -17.76
N MET A 78 3.38 -1.08 -17.78
CA MET A 78 3.72 -0.20 -16.66
C MET A 78 3.00 -0.62 -15.37
N THR A 79 1.74 -1.02 -15.49
CA THR A 79 0.96 -1.51 -14.33
C THR A 79 1.56 -2.80 -13.78
N ARG A 80 2.02 -3.72 -14.66
CA ARG A 80 2.71 -4.94 -14.25
C ARG A 80 4.00 -4.65 -13.49
N GLU A 81 4.85 -3.79 -14.03
CA GLU A 81 6.09 -3.38 -13.38
C GLU A 81 5.84 -2.68 -12.04
N ALA A 82 4.80 -1.83 -11.97
CA ALA A 82 4.43 -1.16 -10.72
C ALA A 82 3.98 -2.16 -9.63
N LEU A 83 3.18 -3.16 -10.00
CA LEU A 83 2.75 -4.21 -9.06
C LEU A 83 3.94 -5.11 -8.64
N GLU A 84 4.86 -5.40 -9.56
CA GLU A 84 6.09 -6.13 -9.25
C GLU A 84 6.96 -5.36 -8.25
N ALA A 85 7.24 -4.08 -8.54
CA ALA A 85 8.03 -3.22 -7.66
C ALA A 85 7.39 -3.04 -6.28
N LEU A 86 6.05 -2.91 -6.21
CA LEU A 86 5.30 -2.86 -4.96
C LEU A 86 5.45 -4.16 -4.17
N GLY A 87 5.25 -5.31 -4.81
CA GLY A 87 5.41 -6.62 -4.18
C GLY A 87 6.83 -6.84 -3.63
N GLN A 88 7.85 -6.48 -4.42
CA GLN A 88 9.25 -6.56 -4.01
C GLN A 88 9.54 -5.68 -2.79
N THR A 89 9.04 -4.44 -2.76
CA THR A 89 9.27 -3.50 -1.64
C THR A 89 8.76 -4.03 -0.30
N LEU A 90 7.75 -4.90 -0.33
CA LEU A 90 7.12 -5.49 0.85
C LEU A 90 7.82 -6.77 1.33
N LEU A 91 8.78 -7.31 0.58
CA LEU A 91 9.52 -8.49 1.03
C LEU A 91 10.31 -8.18 2.30
N LYS A 92 10.32 -9.14 3.22
CA LYS A 92 10.91 -9.00 4.55
C LYS A 92 12.36 -8.53 4.49
N GLU A 93 13.15 -9.10 3.59
CA GLU A 93 14.57 -8.74 3.42
C GLU A 93 14.75 -7.26 3.03
N HIS A 94 13.90 -6.74 2.14
CA HIS A 94 13.94 -5.33 1.74
C HIS A 94 13.44 -4.41 2.85
N LEU A 95 12.40 -4.82 3.59
CA LEU A 95 11.90 -4.06 4.72
C LEU A 95 12.91 -4.00 5.88
N GLN A 96 13.59 -5.11 6.19
CA GLN A 96 14.65 -5.14 7.20
C GLN A 96 15.82 -4.22 6.82
N GLN A 97 16.25 -4.25 5.55
CA GLN A 97 17.25 -3.31 5.04
C GLN A 97 16.80 -1.85 5.22
N LYS A 98 15.53 -1.54 4.96
CA LYS A 98 14.97 -0.19 5.17
C LYS A 98 14.95 0.21 6.65
N LEU A 99 14.59 -0.70 7.55
CA LEU A 99 14.61 -0.43 8.99
C LEU A 99 16.04 -0.10 9.47
N CYS A 100 17.02 -0.89 9.04
CA CYS A 100 18.43 -0.67 9.38
C CYS A 100 18.95 0.65 8.80
N LEU A 101 18.76 0.89 7.50
CA LEU A 101 19.40 1.99 6.78
C LEU A 101 18.66 3.32 6.92
N GLU A 102 17.32 3.32 6.86
CA GLU A 102 16.52 4.54 6.83
C GLU A 102 16.09 4.97 8.24
N LEU A 103 15.83 4.01 9.14
CA LEU A 103 15.36 4.28 10.50
C LEU A 103 16.43 4.03 11.59
N SER A 104 17.60 3.50 11.22
CA SER A 104 18.68 3.19 12.16
C SER A 104 18.24 2.31 13.34
N ASP A 105 17.30 1.39 13.09
CA ASP A 105 16.82 0.46 14.12
C ASP A 105 17.94 -0.54 14.46
N PRO A 106 18.50 -0.54 15.69
CA PRO A 106 19.63 -1.39 16.03
C PRO A 106 19.27 -2.89 16.14
N ALA A 107 17.98 -3.24 16.07
CA ALA A 107 17.53 -4.62 16.04
C ALA A 107 17.64 -5.28 14.65
N PHE A 108 17.90 -4.51 13.58
CA PHE A 108 17.94 -4.97 12.19
C PHE A 108 19.13 -4.42 11.40
#